data_AF-A0A1M6Q6W8-F1
#
_entry.id   AF-A0A1M6Q6W8-F1
#
_cell.length_a   1.000
_cell.length_b   1.000
_cell.length_c   1.000
_cell.angle_alpha   90.00
_cell.angle_beta   90.00
_cell.angle_gamma   90.00
#
_symmetry.space_group_name_H-M   'P 1'
#
loop_
_entity.id
_entity.type
_entity.pdbx_description
1 polymer ?
#
loop_
_entity_poly.entity_id
_entity_poly.type
_entity_poly.pdbx_seq_one_letter_code
_entity_poly.pdbx_strand_id
1 'polypeptide(L)' 'MSTIIQNDNRQGRVPYEYIKNIFENTNPIQMAELTGNIYDENTQTFTVKLIGKNYTVKYPSGDIYN' A
#
# COMPACT_ATOMS: atom_id res chain seq x y z
N MET A 1 35.62 -7.76 1.49
CA MET A 1 34.24 -7.36 1.80
C MET A 1 33.43 -7.44 0.51
N SER A 2 32.77 -8.57 0.28
CA SER A 2 31.88 -8.77 -0.87
C SER A 2 30.45 -8.42 -0.46
N THR A 3 29.85 -7.43 -1.12
CA THR A 3 28.44 -7.06 -0.96
C THR A 3 27.57 -8.22 -1.43
N ILE A 4 26.87 -8.87 -0.50
CA ILE A 4 25.88 -9.90 -0.83
C ILE A 4 24.61 -9.17 -1.31
N ILE A 5 24.36 -9.18 -2.61
CA ILE A 5 23.03 -8.88 -3.14
C ILE A 5 22.18 -10.10 -2.80
N GLN A 6 21.30 -9.96 -1.81
CA GLN A 6 20.29 -10.98 -1.53
C GLN A 6 19.33 -11.04 -2.72
N ASN A 7 19.58 -11.94 -3.66
CA ASN A 7 18.59 -12.34 -4.65
C ASN A 7 17.48 -13.08 -3.91
N ASP A 8 16.44 -12.32 -3.57
CA ASP A 8 15.20 -12.81 -2.96
C ASP A 8 14.43 -13.67 -3.98
N ASN A 9 14.84 -14.93 -4.11
CA ASN A 9 14.26 -15.91 -5.03
C ASN A 9 12.94 -16.51 -4.52
N ARG A 10 12.10 -15.72 -3.82
CA ARG A 10 10.73 -16.12 -3.49
C ARG A 10 9.87 -16.09 -4.74
N GLN A 11 9.93 -17.15 -5.56
CA GLN A 11 8.92 -17.42 -6.59
C GLN A 11 7.53 -17.30 -5.94
N GLY A 12 6.79 -16.23 -6.28
CA GLY A 12 5.39 -16.03 -5.87
C GLY A 12 5.06 -14.73 -5.13
N ARG A 13 6.04 -13.89 -4.73
CA ARG A 13 5.73 -12.56 -4.18
C ARG A 13 6.15 -11.47 -5.15
N VAL A 14 5.16 -10.85 -5.78
CA VAL A 14 5.37 -9.60 -6.52
C VAL A 14 5.99 -8.59 -5.53
N PRO A 15 7.13 -7.93 -5.87
CA PRO A 15 7.79 -7.00 -4.97
C PRO A 15 6.83 -5.91 -4.49
N TYR A 16 6.97 -5.51 -3.23
CA TYR A 16 6.15 -4.44 -2.65
C TYR A 16 6.17 -3.18 -3.52
N GLU A 17 7.37 -2.73 -3.93
CA GLU A 17 7.53 -1.55 -4.78
C GLU A 17 6.81 -1.69 -6.13
N TYR A 18 6.78 -2.89 -6.71
CA TYR A 18 6.05 -3.11 -7.95
C TYR A 18 4.54 -2.96 -7.75
N ILE A 19 4.00 -3.54 -6.68
CA ILE A 19 2.57 -3.41 -6.35
C ILE A 19 2.22 -1.95 -6.04
N LYS A 20 3.07 -1.28 -5.24
CA LYS A 20 2.90 0.13 -4.89
C LYS A 20 2.84 1.02 -6.13
N ASN A 21 3.76 0.81 -7.08
CA ASN A 21 3.81 1.58 -8.33
C ASN A 21 2.56 1.41 -9.21
N ILE A 22 1.87 0.26 -9.10
CA ILE A 22 0.58 0.07 -9.78
C ILE A 22 -0.50 0.93 -9.11
N PHE A 23 -0.58 0.86 -7.78
CA PHE A 23 -1.65 1.53 -7.04
C PHE A 23 -1.46 3.04 -6.91
N GLU A 24 -0.23 3.56 -6.88
CA GLU A 24 0.05 5.00 -6.82
C GLU A 24 -0.46 5.80 -8.03
N ASN A 25 -0.76 5.10 -9.13
CA ASN A 25 -1.27 5.67 -10.38
C ASN A 25 -2.77 5.37 -10.61
N THR A 26 -3.44 4.78 -9.62
CA THR A 26 -4.85 4.36 -9.72
C THR A 26 -5.78 5.37 -9.02
N ASN A 27 -7.02 5.53 -9.47
CA ASN A 27 -7.97 6.43 -8.81
C ASN A 27 -8.30 5.93 -7.37
N PRO A 28 -7.98 6.70 -6.31
CA PRO A 28 -8.18 6.25 -4.93
C PRO A 28 -9.65 6.12 -4.53
N ILE A 29 -10.56 6.86 -5.16
CA ILE A 29 -12.00 6.73 -4.94
C ILE A 29 -12.49 5.36 -5.44
N GLN A 30 -12.07 4.96 -6.64
CA GLN A 30 -12.41 3.63 -7.18
C GLN A 30 -11.79 2.51 -6.34
N MET A 31 -10.57 2.69 -5.84
CA MET A 31 -9.94 1.73 -4.92
C MET A 31 -10.73 1.59 -3.61
N ALA A 32 -11.23 2.69 -3.05
CA ALA A 32 -12.07 2.69 -1.86
C ALA A 32 -13.36 1.88 -2.10
N GLU A 33 -14.05 2.14 -3.21
CA GLU A 33 -15.27 1.43 -3.60
C GLU A 33 -15.05 -0.08 -3.75
N LEU A 34 -13.97 -0.48 -4.44
CA LEU A 34 -13.67 -1.89 -4.69
C LEU A 34 -13.24 -2.66 -3.43
N THR A 35 -12.57 -1.97 -2.50
CA THR A 35 -12.03 -2.62 -1.29
C THR A 35 -12.93 -2.47 -0.07
N GLY A 36 -13.92 -1.59 -0.11
CA GLY A 36 -14.76 -1.23 1.03
C GLY A 36 -14.04 -0.42 2.11
N ASN A 37 -12.82 0.04 1.84
CA ASN A 37 -12.09 0.94 2.75
C ASN A 37 -12.56 2.38 2.56
N ILE A 38 -12.40 3.19 3.61
CA ILE A 38 -12.74 4.61 3.56
C ILE A 38 -11.54 5.38 3.01
N TYR A 39 -11.76 6.23 2.02
CA TYR A 39 -10.77 7.19 1.53
C TYR A 39 -11.23 8.62 1.84
N ASP A 40 -10.34 9.42 2.42
CA ASP A 40 -10.55 10.85 2.67
C ASP A 40 -9.75 11.67 1.66
N GLU A 41 -10.46 12.42 0.82
CA GLU A 41 -9.87 13.27 -0.22
C GLU A 41 -9.10 14.47 0.35
N ASN A 42 -9.48 14.98 1.53
CA ASN A 42 -8.86 16.16 2.12
C ASN A 42 -7.46 15.83 2.66
N THR A 43 -7.32 14.66 3.27
CA THR A 43 -6.06 14.19 3.85
C THR A 43 -5.28 13.28 2.91
N GLN A 44 -5.91 12.82 1.83
CA GLN A 44 -5.38 11.81 0.90
C GLN A 44 -4.98 10.54 1.65
N THR A 45 -5.88 10.00 2.48
CA THR A 45 -5.60 8.82 3.29
C THR A 45 -6.68 7.77 3.21
N PHE A 46 -6.27 6.50 3.21
CA PHE A 46 -7.14 5.35 3.43
C PHE A 46 -7.20 5.00 4.91
N THR A 47 -8.39 4.65 5.40
CA THR A 47 -8.57 3.95 6.67
C THR A 47 -8.73 2.47 6.38
N VAL A 48 -7.74 1.67 6.79
CA VAL A 48 -7.73 0.21 6.57
C VAL A 48 -7.91 -0.49 7.91
N LYS A 49 -8.91 -1.38 8.00
CA LYS A 49 -9.15 -2.16 9.21
C LYS A 49 -8.48 -3.53 9.12
N LEU A 50 -7.44 -3.74 9.93
CA LEU A 50 -6.71 -5.01 10.01
C LEU A 50 -6.81 -5.56 11.43
N ILE A 51 -7.38 -6.77 11.57
CA ILE A 51 -7.50 -7.49 12.86
C ILE A 51 -8.07 -6.59 13.97
N GLY A 52 -9.16 -5.88 13.66
CA GLY A 52 -9.87 -5.02 14.62
C GLY A 52 -9.19 -3.67 14.90
N LYS A 53 -8.03 -3.37 14.34
CA LYS A 53 -7.35 -2.07 14.44
C LYS A 53 -7.47 -1.28 13.14
N ASN A 54 -7.58 0.04 13.26
CA ASN A 54 -7.60 0.95 12.12
C ASN A 54 -6.19 1.47 11.88
N TYR A 55 -5.78 1.47 10.62
CA TYR A 55 -4.53 2.06 10.16
C TYR A 55 -4.85 3.15 9.15
N THR A 56 -4.11 4.25 9.25
CA THR A 56 -4.18 5.33 8.27
C THR A 56 -3.05 5.14 7.28
N VAL A 57 -3.37 4.97 6.00
CA VAL A 57 -2.39 4.80 4.93
C VAL A 57 -2.44 6.00 4.00
N LYS A 58 -1.32 6.71 3.86
CA LYS A 58 -1.21 7.87 2.98
C LYS A 58 -1.17 7.44 1.52
N TYR A 59 -1.99 8.09 0.72
CA TYR A 59 -1.98 7.97 -0.73
C TYR A 59 -1.27 9.18 -1.34
N PRO A 60 -0.42 9.02 -2.37
CA PRO A 60 0.01 7.75 -2.98
C PRO A 60 1.24 7.09 -2.31
N SER A 61 1.86 7.74 -1.30
CA SER A 61 3.17 7.31 -0.79
C SER A 61 3.20 5.93 -0.12
N GLY A 62 2.05 5.45 0.38
CA GLY A 62 1.94 4.21 1.11
C GLY A 62 2.40 4.29 2.57
N ASP A 63 2.69 5.50 3.08
CA ASP A 63 3.13 5.69 4.47
C ASP A 63 2.01 5.28 5.43
N ILE A 64 2.36 4.55 6.49
CA ILE A 64 1.38 4.02 7.44
C ILE A 64 1.54 4.76 8.78
N TYR A 65 0.41 5.22 9.31
CA TYR A 65 0.29 5.84 10.64
C TYR A 65 -0.71 5.04 11.49
N ASN A 66 -0.50 5.02 12.81
CA ASN A 66 -1.40 4.39 13.78
C ASN A 66 -1.54 5.22 15.04
#